data_AF-A0A925RA54-F1
#
_entry.id   AF-A0A925RA54-F1
#
_cell.length_a   1.000
_cell.length_b   1.000
_cell.length_c   1.000
_cell.angle_alpha   90.00
_cell.angle_beta   90.00
_cell.angle_gamma   90.00
#
_symmetry.space_group_name_H-M   'P 1'
#
loop_
_entity.id
_entity.type
_entity.pdbx_description
1 polymer ?
#
loop_
_entity_poly.entity_id
_entity_poly.type
_entity_poly.pdbx_seq_one_letter_code
_entity_poly.pdbx_strand_id
1 'polypeptide(L)'
;MQVHFNKTVLRTTLALTLSCSLALLTAACGGGDGGGGTPAPTPTPTPAPVTVTRQATLTTGQELPAPTLPDAAAAAPGGTASFTLYSTNKLRGSMTLTGFVSPATAPNDVTAAHIHDGDVGVSGAPVVPLAPDAAKVVWSAPANTVLTDAQVAKFKAGGYYVNAHTATNTAGLIRGQLISFTDNVQSIFTANCIECHSSAGAASEIMSLVAGSAHANLVNQAAVSPLVPVVPGGSIRVIPGNSAASVLFKKISGTTAGPQMPFLGSILSANNQNLIKVWIDMGAKNN
;
A
#
# COMPACT_ATOMS: atom_id res chain seq x y z
N MET A 1 -14.65 -48.36 21.58
CA MET A 1 -13.38 -47.77 21.14
C MET A 1 -13.34 -46.33 21.66
N GLN A 2 -12.90 -46.15 22.92
CA GLN A 2 -12.81 -44.86 23.60
C GLN A 2 -11.46 -44.23 23.29
N VAL A 3 -11.45 -42.98 22.81
CA VAL A 3 -10.21 -42.21 22.61
C VAL A 3 -10.16 -41.14 23.71
N HIS A 4 -9.16 -41.26 24.58
CA HIS A 4 -8.88 -40.33 25.68
C HIS A 4 -8.23 -39.04 25.14
N PHE A 5 -8.77 -37.89 25.51
CA PHE A 5 -8.13 -36.58 25.36
C PHE A 5 -7.26 -36.27 26.58
N ASN A 6 -5.95 -36.11 26.38
CA ASN A 6 -5.03 -35.68 27.44
C ASN A 6 -4.90 -34.15 27.43
N LYS A 7 -5.17 -33.52 28.58
CA LYS A 7 -4.99 -32.09 28.83
C LYS A 7 -3.62 -31.88 29.46
N THR A 8 -2.76 -31.06 28.85
CA THR A 8 -1.62 -30.47 29.56
C THR A 8 -1.59 -28.97 29.33
N VAL A 9 -1.85 -28.25 30.40
CA VAL A 9 -1.71 -26.80 30.55
C VAL A 9 -0.24 -26.51 30.84
N LEU A 10 0.38 -25.59 30.10
CA LEU A 10 1.61 -24.94 30.54
C LEU A 10 1.51 -23.43 30.32
N ARG A 11 1.30 -22.71 31.42
CA ARG A 11 1.41 -21.26 31.52
C ARG A 11 2.85 -20.95 31.92
N THR A 12 3.53 -20.06 31.20
CA THR A 12 4.80 -19.51 31.64
C THR A 12 4.74 -18.00 31.48
N THR A 13 4.68 -17.32 32.62
CA THR A 13 4.73 -15.87 32.78
C THR A 13 6.20 -15.45 32.77
N LEU A 14 6.62 -14.59 31.84
CA LEU A 14 7.96 -13.98 31.87
C LEU A 14 7.84 -12.54 32.33
N ALA A 15 8.32 -12.27 33.55
CA ALA A 15 8.37 -10.96 34.17
C ALA A 15 9.56 -10.15 33.60
N LEU A 16 9.27 -8.91 33.23
CA LEU A 16 10.19 -7.89 32.76
C LEU A 16 10.87 -7.23 33.99
N THR A 17 12.18 -7.39 34.15
CA THR A 17 12.98 -6.61 35.12
C THR A 17 13.81 -5.56 34.39
N LEU A 18 13.52 -4.31 34.70
CA LEU A 18 14.23 -3.11 34.27
C LEU A 18 15.33 -2.83 35.31
N SER A 19 16.59 -3.08 34.97
CA SER A 19 17.73 -2.69 35.80
C SER A 19 18.47 -1.51 35.15
N CYS A 20 18.24 -0.34 35.74
CA CYS A 20 19.02 0.87 35.55
C CYS A 20 20.26 0.78 36.45
N SER A 21 21.46 0.68 35.86
CA SER A 21 22.72 0.71 36.62
C SER A 21 23.70 1.69 36.00
N LEU A 22 23.88 2.77 36.76
CA LEU A 22 24.80 3.88 36.69
C LEU A 22 26.27 3.40 36.56
N ALA A 23 26.95 3.76 35.47
CA ALA A 23 28.39 3.54 35.33
C ALA A 23 29.16 4.77 35.80
N LEU A 24 29.94 4.56 36.86
CA LEU A 24 30.86 5.50 37.51
C LEU A 24 31.90 6.06 36.52
N LEU A 25 32.09 7.38 36.56
CA LEU A 25 33.28 8.06 36.05
C LEU A 25 34.48 7.73 36.95
N THR A 26 35.48 7.03 36.41
CA THR A 26 36.83 7.01 36.98
C THR A 26 37.74 7.89 36.15
N ALA A 27 38.20 8.99 36.75
CA ALA A 27 39.28 9.82 36.24
C ALA A 27 40.60 9.04 36.36
N ALA A 28 41.32 8.90 35.24
CA ALA A 28 42.70 8.45 35.23
C ALA A 28 43.56 9.49 34.52
N CYS A 29 44.46 10.11 35.27
CA CYS A 29 45.57 10.89 34.76
C CYS A 29 46.74 9.97 34.41
N GLY A 30 47.38 10.19 33.26
CA GLY A 30 48.63 9.54 32.87
C GLY A 30 49.03 9.97 31.46
N GLY A 31 50.04 10.82 31.36
CA GLY A 31 50.59 11.32 30.08
C GLY A 31 51.64 10.40 29.47
N GLY A 32 52.01 10.67 28.21
CA GLY A 32 53.19 10.08 27.54
C GLY A 32 53.01 9.70 26.07
N ASP A 33 53.08 10.71 25.19
CA ASP A 33 53.87 10.79 23.94
C ASP A 33 53.70 9.75 22.80
N GLY A 34 53.40 10.24 21.59
CA GLY A 34 53.89 9.64 20.32
C GLY A 34 52.83 9.11 19.32
N GLY A 35 52.54 9.94 18.30
CA GLY A 35 52.37 9.56 16.89
C GLY A 35 51.45 8.40 16.48
N GLY A 36 50.35 8.74 15.79
CA GLY A 36 49.61 7.80 14.94
C GLY A 36 48.16 7.56 15.35
N GLY A 37 47.40 8.63 15.63
CA GLY A 37 45.96 8.51 15.79
C GLY A 37 45.34 8.02 14.49
N THR A 38 44.88 6.76 14.47
CA THR A 38 43.96 6.27 13.45
C THR A 38 42.78 7.25 13.38
N PRO A 39 42.35 7.70 12.18
CA PRO A 39 41.19 8.57 12.07
C PRO A 39 40.02 7.92 12.80
N ALA A 40 39.38 8.67 13.70
CA ALA A 40 38.15 8.22 14.32
C ALA A 40 37.19 7.76 13.20
N PRO A 41 36.53 6.60 13.32
CA PRO A 41 35.61 6.14 12.30
C PRO A 41 34.57 7.24 12.06
N THR A 42 34.46 7.69 10.82
CA THR A 42 33.45 8.69 10.44
C THR A 42 32.09 8.18 10.91
N PRO A 43 31.32 8.97 11.68
CA PRO A 43 30.03 8.51 12.17
C PRO A 43 29.18 8.12 10.96
N THR A 44 28.72 6.87 10.93
CA THR A 44 27.78 6.40 9.92
C THR A 44 26.55 7.31 9.97
N PRO A 45 26.15 7.97 8.87
CA PRO A 45 25.03 8.89 8.91
C PRO A 45 23.77 8.15 9.36
N THR A 46 23.12 8.65 10.40
CA THR A 46 21.82 8.15 10.85
C THR A 46 20.85 8.16 9.66
N PRO A 47 20.18 7.03 9.35
CA PRO A 47 19.20 7.00 8.27
C PRO A 47 18.14 8.06 8.48
N ALA A 48 17.82 8.82 7.42
CA ALA A 48 16.77 9.82 7.48
C ALA A 48 15.44 9.16 7.91
N PRO A 49 14.62 9.82 8.75
CA PRO A 49 13.34 9.27 9.14
C PRO A 49 12.43 9.06 7.92
N VAL A 50 11.73 7.93 7.92
CA VAL A 50 10.71 7.61 6.91
C VAL A 50 9.56 8.58 7.06
N THR A 51 9.07 9.11 5.94
CA THR A 51 7.87 9.96 5.91
C THR A 51 6.64 9.13 5.58
N VAL A 52 6.63 8.45 4.43
CA VAL A 52 5.49 7.62 3.99
C VAL A 52 5.96 6.50 3.07
N THR A 53 5.24 5.38 3.07
CA THR A 53 5.40 4.30 2.08
C THR A 53 4.12 4.16 1.27
N ARG A 54 4.27 3.95 -0.04
CA ARG A 54 3.16 3.67 -0.96
C ARG A 54 3.42 2.35 -1.66
N GLN A 55 2.37 1.57 -1.81
CA GLN A 55 2.43 0.28 -2.49
C GLN A 55 1.48 0.28 -3.69
N ALA A 56 1.74 -0.63 -4.63
CA ALA A 56 0.88 -0.89 -5.76
C ALA A 56 0.86 -2.39 -6.09
N THR A 57 -0.27 -2.89 -6.57
CA THR A 57 -0.34 -4.13 -7.35
C THR A 57 -0.57 -3.73 -8.80
N LEU A 58 0.33 -4.13 -9.68
CA LEU A 58 0.29 -3.78 -11.10
C LEU A 58 -0.48 -4.85 -11.87
N THR A 59 -1.43 -4.41 -12.69
CA THR A 59 -2.25 -5.28 -13.54
C THR A 59 -2.52 -4.61 -14.86
N THR A 60 -2.80 -5.39 -15.90
CA THR A 60 -3.20 -4.87 -17.22
C THR A 60 -4.53 -4.11 -17.18
N GLY A 61 -5.47 -4.52 -16.31
CA GLY A 61 -6.79 -3.91 -16.21
C GLY A 61 -6.82 -2.50 -15.58
N GLN A 62 -5.69 -2.01 -15.08
CA GLN A 62 -5.57 -0.64 -14.56
C GLN A 62 -4.97 0.33 -15.60
N GLU A 63 -4.47 -0.18 -16.72
CA GLU A 63 -3.75 0.61 -17.71
C GLU A 63 -4.70 1.35 -18.66
N LEU A 64 -4.30 2.58 -19.04
CA LEU A 64 -5.09 3.48 -19.86
C LEU A 64 -4.20 4.18 -20.92
N PRO A 65 -4.45 3.96 -22.23
CA PRO A 65 -5.49 3.11 -22.82
C PRO A 65 -5.27 1.63 -22.51
N ALA A 66 -6.32 0.82 -22.66
CA ALA A 66 -6.23 -0.63 -22.44
C ALA A 66 -5.12 -1.23 -23.34
N PRO A 67 -4.20 -2.02 -22.77
CA PRO A 67 -3.04 -2.52 -23.50
C PRO A 67 -3.42 -3.69 -24.41
N THR A 68 -2.59 -3.92 -25.42
CA THR A 68 -2.64 -5.15 -26.21
C THR A 68 -2.03 -6.29 -25.39
N LEU A 69 -2.85 -7.28 -25.03
CA LEU A 69 -2.43 -8.38 -24.19
C LEU A 69 -1.66 -9.44 -24.99
N PRO A 70 -0.65 -10.11 -24.40
CA PRO A 70 -0.10 -11.32 -24.96
C PRO A 70 -1.18 -12.43 -25.01
N ASP A 71 -0.94 -13.47 -25.80
CA ASP A 71 -1.84 -14.61 -25.95
C ASP A 71 -2.29 -15.17 -24.58
N ALA A 72 -3.57 -15.52 -24.46
CA ALA A 72 -4.24 -15.90 -23.23
C ALA A 72 -3.65 -17.16 -22.55
N ALA A 73 -2.84 -17.93 -23.28
CA ALA A 73 -2.11 -19.08 -22.75
C ALA A 73 -0.90 -18.71 -21.86
N ALA A 74 -0.41 -17.47 -21.91
CA ALA A 74 0.64 -16.98 -21.02
C ALA A 74 0.09 -16.56 -19.65
N ALA A 75 0.88 -16.71 -18.59
CA ALA A 75 0.54 -16.15 -17.28
C ALA A 75 0.31 -14.63 -17.41
N ALA A 76 -0.79 -14.12 -16.85
CA ALA A 76 -1.12 -12.71 -16.96
C ALA A 76 0.02 -11.83 -16.39
N PRO A 77 0.55 -10.86 -17.16
CA PRO A 77 1.61 -10.00 -16.67
C PRO A 77 1.11 -9.16 -15.51
N GLY A 78 1.96 -9.01 -14.49
CA GLY A 78 1.64 -8.28 -13.29
C GLY A 78 2.88 -7.87 -12.51
N GLY A 79 2.66 -7.40 -11.29
CA GLY A 79 3.75 -7.09 -10.39
C GLY A 79 3.30 -6.45 -9.10
N THR A 80 4.25 -6.17 -8.23
CA THR A 80 4.04 -5.41 -7.00
C THR A 80 5.09 -4.32 -6.89
N ALA A 81 4.73 -3.17 -6.31
CA ALA A 81 5.69 -2.11 -6.02
C ALA A 81 5.57 -1.62 -4.59
N SER A 82 6.69 -1.13 -4.06
CA SER A 82 6.78 -0.44 -2.79
C SER A 82 7.81 0.68 -2.90
N PHE A 83 7.37 1.91 -2.68
CA PHE A 83 8.23 3.09 -2.65
C PHE A 83 8.09 3.84 -1.33
N THR A 84 9.22 4.23 -0.76
CA THR A 84 9.32 4.94 0.51
C THR A 84 9.93 6.31 0.26
N LEU A 85 9.22 7.33 0.73
CA LEU A 85 9.68 8.70 0.77
C LEU A 85 10.26 8.99 2.16
N TYR A 86 11.47 9.53 2.19
CA TYR A 86 12.15 9.97 3.42
C TYR A 86 11.99 11.46 3.63
N SER A 87 12.26 11.93 4.86
CA SER A 87 12.18 13.36 5.22
C SER A 87 13.13 14.27 4.43
N THR A 88 14.13 13.69 3.78
CA THR A 88 15.08 14.39 2.88
C THR A 88 14.57 14.49 1.44
N ASN A 89 13.29 14.22 1.20
CA ASN A 89 12.65 14.07 -0.10
C ASN A 89 13.25 12.99 -1.01
N LYS A 90 14.19 12.18 -0.48
CA LYS A 90 14.72 11.02 -1.20
C LYS A 90 13.64 9.97 -1.36
N LEU A 91 13.50 9.46 -2.58
CA LEU A 91 12.65 8.32 -2.89
C LEU A 91 13.51 7.06 -3.01
N ARG A 92 13.07 5.97 -2.39
CA ARG A 92 13.65 4.63 -2.57
C ARG A 92 12.53 3.63 -2.77
N GLY A 93 12.90 2.48 -3.32
CA GLY A 93 11.98 1.39 -3.52
C GLY A 93 12.07 0.85 -4.93
N SER A 94 11.22 -0.13 -5.17
CA SER A 94 11.24 -0.89 -6.40
C SER A 94 9.86 -1.44 -6.73
N MET A 95 9.75 -1.89 -7.96
CA MET A 95 8.71 -2.80 -8.41
C MET A 95 9.34 -4.12 -8.84
N THR A 96 8.62 -5.20 -8.60
CA THR A 96 8.96 -6.56 -9.01
C THR A 96 7.89 -7.07 -9.96
N LEU A 97 8.33 -7.54 -11.12
CA LEU A 97 7.47 -8.03 -12.19
C LEU A 97 7.19 -9.53 -12.06
N THR A 98 5.99 -9.94 -12.43
CA THR A 98 5.53 -11.34 -12.46
C THR A 98 4.77 -11.64 -13.75
N GLY A 99 4.69 -12.91 -14.16
CA GLY A 99 3.96 -13.30 -15.37
C GLY A 99 4.66 -12.95 -16.69
N PHE A 100 5.83 -12.31 -16.64
CA PHE A 100 6.70 -12.13 -17.79
C PHE A 100 7.52 -13.40 -17.99
N VAL A 101 6.97 -14.36 -18.74
CA VAL A 101 7.69 -15.56 -19.14
C VAL A 101 8.72 -15.18 -20.21
N SER A 102 9.96 -15.08 -19.79
CA SER A 102 11.08 -15.11 -20.71
C SER A 102 11.23 -16.55 -21.24
N PRO A 103 11.41 -16.80 -22.56
CA PRO A 103 12.09 -18.02 -22.98
C PRO A 103 13.49 -17.98 -22.37
N ALA A 104 13.94 -19.09 -21.77
CA ALA A 104 15.09 -19.25 -20.87
C ALA A 104 16.46 -18.62 -21.26
N THR A 105 16.54 -17.89 -22.39
CA THR A 105 17.71 -17.26 -22.98
C THR A 105 17.57 -15.74 -23.25
N ALA A 106 16.45 -15.07 -22.95
CA ALA A 106 16.31 -13.61 -23.15
C ALA A 106 15.81 -12.87 -21.88
N PRO A 107 16.28 -11.66 -21.54
CA PRO A 107 15.69 -10.86 -20.47
C PRO A 107 14.20 -10.60 -20.71
N ASN A 108 13.44 -10.29 -19.65
CA ASN A 108 12.06 -9.81 -19.74
C ASN A 108 11.93 -8.71 -20.84
N ASP A 109 10.89 -8.79 -21.68
CA ASP A 109 10.66 -7.91 -22.84
C ASP A 109 10.22 -6.49 -22.47
N VAL A 110 10.09 -6.21 -21.17
CA VAL A 110 9.90 -4.85 -20.66
C VAL A 110 11.06 -3.95 -21.10
N THR A 111 10.69 -2.85 -21.73
CA THR A 111 11.61 -1.88 -22.33
C THR A 111 11.85 -0.70 -21.39
N ALA A 112 10.88 -0.35 -20.56
CA ALA A 112 10.97 0.74 -19.59
C ALA A 112 9.98 0.54 -18.44
N ALA A 113 10.26 1.18 -17.30
CA ALA A 113 9.33 1.32 -16.20
C ALA A 113 9.49 2.71 -15.56
N HIS A 114 8.37 3.30 -15.15
CA HIS A 114 8.34 4.67 -14.62
C HIS A 114 7.33 4.82 -13.48
N ILE A 115 7.58 5.81 -12.62
CA ILE A 115 6.52 6.44 -11.82
C ILE A 115 5.99 7.63 -12.63
N HIS A 116 4.68 7.72 -12.79
CA HIS A 116 3.99 8.75 -13.56
C HIS A 116 3.13 9.67 -12.70
N ASP A 117 2.97 10.90 -13.19
CA ASP A 117 2.07 11.92 -12.65
C ASP A 117 0.62 11.66 -13.07
N GLY A 118 -0.19 11.02 -12.21
CA GLY A 118 -1.57 10.74 -12.54
C GLY A 118 -2.37 10.15 -11.39
N ASP A 119 -3.53 10.75 -11.13
CA ASP A 119 -4.53 10.20 -10.23
C ASP A 119 -5.14 8.91 -10.79
N VAL A 120 -5.96 8.22 -9.99
CA VAL A 120 -6.56 6.96 -10.40
C VAL A 120 -7.44 7.16 -11.62
N GLY A 121 -7.15 6.41 -12.70
CA GLY A 121 -7.89 6.50 -13.94
C GLY A 121 -7.49 7.66 -14.86
N VAL A 122 -6.43 8.40 -14.50
CA VAL A 122 -5.87 9.47 -15.33
C VAL A 122 -4.44 9.10 -15.71
N SER A 123 -4.10 9.19 -17.00
CA SER A 123 -2.74 9.01 -17.50
C SER A 123 -1.99 10.34 -17.47
N GLY A 124 -0.69 10.31 -17.25
CA GLY A 124 0.12 11.52 -17.32
C GLY A 124 1.61 11.25 -17.50
N ALA A 125 2.41 12.31 -17.42
CA ALA A 125 3.81 12.27 -17.81
C ALA A 125 4.68 11.44 -16.84
N PRO A 126 5.76 10.79 -17.33
CA PRO A 126 6.71 10.12 -16.45
C PRO A 126 7.45 11.14 -15.57
N VAL A 127 7.60 10.80 -14.29
CA VAL A 127 8.26 11.62 -13.26
C VAL A 127 9.58 11.01 -12.83
N VAL A 128 9.60 9.69 -12.60
CA VAL A 128 10.80 8.97 -12.17
C VAL A 128 11.03 7.77 -13.10
N PRO A 129 12.09 7.77 -13.92
CA PRO A 129 12.51 6.56 -14.62
C PRO A 129 13.10 5.56 -13.64
N LEU A 130 12.67 4.31 -13.73
CA LEU A 130 13.17 3.22 -12.91
C LEU A 130 14.30 2.50 -13.64
N ALA A 131 15.32 2.07 -12.88
CA ALA A 131 16.45 1.32 -13.40
C ALA A 131 16.21 -0.19 -13.23
N PRO A 132 16.35 -1.01 -14.29
CA PRO A 132 16.20 -2.45 -14.21
C PRO A 132 17.42 -3.11 -13.56
N ASP A 133 17.21 -4.28 -12.97
CA ASP A 133 18.25 -5.27 -12.76
C ASP A 133 18.63 -5.98 -14.08
N ALA A 134 19.65 -6.84 -14.05
CA ALA A 134 20.12 -7.54 -15.25
C ALA A 134 19.03 -8.42 -15.88
N ALA A 135 18.13 -8.98 -15.08
CA ALA A 135 17.03 -9.83 -15.53
C ALA A 135 15.79 -9.03 -15.99
N LYS A 136 15.76 -7.71 -15.73
CA LYS A 136 14.61 -6.82 -15.90
C LYS A 136 13.36 -7.29 -15.15
N VAL A 137 13.56 -7.95 -14.00
CA VAL A 137 12.49 -8.40 -13.11
C VAL A 137 12.24 -7.37 -12.01
N VAL A 138 13.31 -6.75 -11.50
CA VAL A 138 13.22 -5.71 -10.48
C VAL A 138 13.60 -4.37 -11.10
N TRP A 139 12.74 -3.37 -10.92
CA TRP A 139 12.97 -2.01 -11.38
C TRP A 139 12.93 -1.05 -10.20
N SER A 140 14.03 -0.32 -9.97
CA SER A 140 14.22 0.48 -8.76
C SER A 140 14.34 1.96 -9.06
N ALA A 141 13.88 2.81 -8.13
CA ALA A 141 14.17 4.23 -8.20
C ALA A 141 15.70 4.43 -8.10
N PRO A 142 16.34 5.19 -9.01
CA PRO A 142 17.78 5.46 -8.94
C PRO A 142 18.20 5.98 -7.57
N ALA A 143 19.40 5.61 -7.12
CA ALA A 143 19.88 5.90 -5.76
C ALA A 143 19.95 7.41 -5.43
N ASN A 144 19.95 8.31 -6.40
CA ASN A 144 19.96 9.75 -6.14
C ASN A 144 18.62 10.44 -6.47
N THR A 145 17.54 9.67 -6.59
CA THR A 145 16.19 10.23 -6.81
C THR A 145 15.77 11.07 -5.61
N VAL A 146 15.50 12.35 -5.86
CA VAL A 146 14.96 13.32 -4.91
C VAL A 146 13.75 13.97 -5.56
N LEU A 147 12.63 13.99 -4.84
CA LEU A 147 11.40 14.64 -5.29
C LEU A 147 11.41 16.13 -4.90
N THR A 148 10.82 16.97 -5.73
CA THR A 148 10.47 18.35 -5.37
C THR A 148 9.33 18.36 -4.33
N ASP A 149 9.13 19.47 -3.64
CA ASP A 149 8.08 19.57 -2.61
C ASP A 149 6.67 19.35 -3.19
N ALA A 150 6.42 19.84 -4.41
CA ALA A 150 5.16 19.58 -5.12
C ALA A 150 4.98 18.09 -5.41
N GLN A 151 6.04 17.40 -5.84
CA GLN A 151 6.00 15.95 -6.06
C GLN A 151 5.84 15.18 -4.75
N VAL A 152 6.44 15.63 -3.65
CA VAL A 152 6.24 15.06 -2.32
C VAL A 152 4.78 15.15 -1.89
N ALA A 153 4.16 16.32 -2.04
CA ALA A 153 2.75 16.50 -1.71
C ALA A 153 1.87 15.55 -2.54
N LYS A 154 2.16 15.42 -3.83
CA LYS A 154 1.40 14.52 -4.72
C LYS A 154 1.61 13.03 -4.42
N PHE A 155 2.84 12.62 -4.09
CA PHE A 155 3.13 11.26 -3.64
C PHE A 155 2.37 10.91 -2.36
N LYS A 156 2.33 11.84 -1.39
CA LYS A 156 1.55 11.68 -0.15
C LYS A 156 0.05 11.57 -0.44
N ALA A 157 -0.47 12.37 -1.37
CA ALA A 157 -1.87 12.32 -1.79
C ALA A 157 -2.26 11.06 -2.56
N GLY A 158 -1.29 10.22 -2.98
CA GLY A 158 -1.56 9.03 -3.77
C GLY A 158 -1.81 9.33 -5.25
N GLY A 159 -1.39 10.51 -5.73
CA GLY A 159 -1.60 10.97 -7.11
C GLY A 159 -0.56 10.47 -8.12
N TYR A 160 0.11 9.35 -7.81
CA TYR A 160 1.10 8.72 -8.68
C TYR A 160 0.80 7.25 -8.90
N TYR A 161 1.17 6.77 -10.08
CA TYR A 161 1.13 5.36 -10.42
C TYR A 161 2.48 4.90 -10.94
N VAL A 162 2.73 3.60 -10.83
CA VAL A 162 3.88 2.94 -11.44
C VAL A 162 3.41 2.10 -12.62
N ASN A 163 4.19 2.10 -13.70
CA ASN A 163 3.86 1.42 -14.95
C ASN A 163 5.10 0.74 -15.53
N ALA A 164 4.90 -0.34 -16.29
CA ALA A 164 5.92 -1.00 -17.11
C ALA A 164 5.44 -1.14 -18.56
N HIS A 165 6.36 -0.93 -19.49
CA HIS A 165 6.12 -0.82 -20.92
C HIS A 165 6.81 -1.95 -21.68
N THR A 166 6.25 -2.36 -22.81
CA THR A 166 6.91 -3.25 -23.78
C THR A 166 6.99 -2.56 -25.14
N ALA A 167 7.66 -3.18 -26.11
CA ALA A 167 7.71 -2.65 -27.47
C ALA A 167 6.32 -2.53 -28.13
N THR A 168 5.42 -3.48 -27.87
CA THR A 168 4.03 -3.45 -28.34
C THR A 168 3.17 -2.45 -27.57
N ASN A 169 3.44 -2.30 -26.28
CA ASN A 169 2.65 -1.48 -25.36
C ASN A 169 3.47 -0.28 -24.87
N THR A 170 3.70 0.67 -25.78
CA THR A 170 4.53 1.85 -25.50
C THR A 170 3.88 2.83 -24.53
N ALA A 171 2.54 2.93 -24.52
CA ALA A 171 1.81 3.70 -23.51
C ALA A 171 1.89 3.07 -22.10
N GLY A 172 2.00 1.74 -22.05
CA GLY A 172 2.06 0.94 -20.83
C GLY A 172 1.40 -0.41 -21.03
N LEU A 173 1.89 -1.45 -20.34
CA LEU A 173 1.29 -2.79 -20.32
C LEU A 173 0.61 -3.07 -18.98
N ILE A 174 1.23 -2.69 -17.87
CA ILE A 174 0.67 -2.87 -16.53
C ILE A 174 0.83 -1.60 -15.72
N ARG A 175 -0.18 -1.29 -14.91
CA ARG A 175 -0.18 -0.14 -14.01
C ARG A 175 -0.68 -0.51 -12.64
N GLY A 176 -0.16 0.19 -11.63
CA GLY A 176 -0.70 0.16 -10.28
C GLY A 176 -0.60 1.53 -9.60
N GLN A 177 -1.69 1.99 -8.99
CA GLN A 177 -1.68 3.24 -8.23
C GLN A 177 -0.86 3.09 -6.94
N LEU A 178 0.00 4.07 -6.64
CA LEU A 178 0.80 4.12 -5.43
C LEU A 178 0.00 4.75 -4.29
N ILE A 179 -0.63 3.89 -3.47
CA ILE A 179 -1.48 4.31 -2.34
C ILE A 179 -1.19 3.49 -1.07
N SER A 180 -1.72 3.95 0.06
CA SER A 180 -1.84 3.16 1.28
C SER A 180 -3.23 3.32 1.90
N PHE A 181 -3.63 2.34 2.72
CA PHE A 181 -4.88 2.44 3.46
C PHE A 181 -4.86 3.62 4.43
N THR A 182 -3.79 3.71 5.22
CA THR A 182 -3.69 4.65 6.34
C THR A 182 -3.74 6.10 5.90
N ASP A 183 -3.11 6.43 4.78
CA ASP A 183 -3.00 7.83 4.36
C ASP A 183 -4.05 8.22 3.32
N ASN A 184 -4.43 7.31 2.42
CA ASN A 184 -5.30 7.66 1.29
C ASN A 184 -6.75 7.23 1.53
N VAL A 185 -6.98 5.95 1.86
CA VAL A 185 -8.34 5.42 2.03
C VAL A 185 -8.97 5.92 3.33
N GLN A 186 -8.23 5.86 4.44
CA GLN A 186 -8.72 6.35 5.73
C GLN A 186 -9.01 7.85 5.68
N SER A 187 -8.22 8.66 4.98
CA SER A 187 -8.49 10.09 4.80
C SER A 187 -9.83 10.35 4.12
N ILE A 188 -10.21 9.50 3.14
CA ILE A 188 -11.54 9.58 2.52
C ILE A 188 -12.63 9.29 3.55
N PHE A 189 -12.48 8.24 4.37
CA PHE A 189 -13.46 7.93 5.40
C PHE A 189 -13.57 9.01 6.47
N THR A 190 -12.45 9.53 6.94
CA THR A 190 -12.39 10.63 7.91
C THR A 190 -13.10 11.88 7.39
N ALA A 191 -12.94 12.21 6.10
CA ALA A 191 -13.55 13.41 5.54
C ALA A 191 -15.04 13.25 5.21
N ASN A 192 -15.51 12.02 4.92
CA ASN A 192 -16.83 11.83 4.27
C ASN A 192 -17.77 10.87 5.01
N CYS A 193 -17.31 10.14 6.03
CA CYS A 193 -18.06 9.01 6.58
C CYS A 193 -18.19 9.03 8.11
N ILE A 194 -17.22 9.57 8.85
CA ILE A 194 -17.18 9.41 10.31
C ILE A 194 -18.24 10.21 11.08
N GLU A 195 -18.87 11.21 10.45
CA GLU A 195 -19.98 11.93 11.08
C GLU A 195 -21.09 10.95 11.51
N CYS A 196 -21.42 9.97 10.65
CA CYS A 196 -22.37 8.90 10.97
C CYS A 196 -21.69 7.59 11.40
N HIS A 197 -20.53 7.26 10.83
CA HIS A 197 -19.81 6.00 11.08
C HIS A 197 -18.66 6.17 12.08
N SER A 198 -18.94 6.74 13.25
CA SER A 198 -18.02 6.79 14.38
C SER A 198 -18.63 6.11 15.60
N SER A 199 -17.86 5.98 16.69
CA SER A 199 -18.36 5.42 17.96
C SER A 199 -19.51 6.21 18.58
N ALA A 200 -19.76 7.44 18.14
CA ALA A 200 -20.86 8.29 18.60
C ALA A 200 -21.86 8.66 17.48
N GLY A 201 -21.63 8.20 16.24
CA GLY A 201 -22.48 8.53 15.10
C GLY A 201 -23.72 7.65 15.00
N ALA A 202 -24.69 8.05 14.19
CA ALA A 202 -25.96 7.32 14.02
C ALA A 202 -25.83 5.86 13.54
N ALA A 203 -24.66 5.47 13.01
CA ALA A 203 -24.33 4.11 12.61
C ALA A 203 -23.29 3.41 13.53
N SER A 204 -23.05 3.96 14.72
CA SER A 204 -22.06 3.46 15.70
C SER A 204 -22.24 1.98 16.05
N GLU A 205 -23.50 1.54 16.20
CA GLU A 205 -23.88 0.16 16.52
C GLU A 205 -23.65 -0.83 15.35
N ILE A 206 -23.36 -0.33 14.15
CA ILE A 206 -23.17 -1.14 12.94
C ILE A 206 -21.69 -1.24 12.56
N MET A 207 -21.03 -0.08 12.48
CA MET A 207 -19.64 0.03 12.01
C MET A 207 -19.02 1.39 12.33
N SER A 208 -17.82 1.36 12.89
CA SER A 208 -16.95 2.53 13.03
C SER A 208 -15.89 2.56 11.92
N LEU A 209 -15.76 3.70 11.23
CA LEU A 209 -14.78 3.99 10.18
C LEU A 209 -13.72 5.00 10.64
N VAL A 210 -13.59 5.21 11.95
CA VAL A 210 -12.51 6.03 12.51
C VAL A 210 -11.15 5.35 12.30
N ALA A 211 -10.10 6.18 12.23
CA ALA A 211 -8.73 5.70 12.13
C ALA A 211 -8.41 4.70 13.24
N GLY A 212 -7.75 3.60 12.89
CA GLY A 212 -7.42 2.49 13.79
C GLY A 212 -8.48 1.40 13.88
N SER A 213 -9.76 1.68 13.54
CA SER A 213 -10.83 0.67 13.57
C SER A 213 -11.38 0.31 12.18
N ALA A 214 -11.33 1.25 11.23
CA ALA A 214 -12.00 1.11 9.93
C ALA A 214 -11.62 -0.16 9.16
N HIS A 215 -10.32 -0.47 9.06
CA HIS A 215 -9.85 -1.65 8.32
C HIS A 215 -10.44 -2.96 8.87
N ALA A 216 -10.28 -3.19 10.17
CA ALA A 216 -10.76 -4.40 10.84
C ALA A 216 -12.29 -4.54 10.76
N ASN A 217 -13.01 -3.41 10.76
CA ASN A 217 -14.46 -3.37 10.65
C ASN A 217 -14.99 -3.56 9.21
N LEU A 218 -14.14 -3.45 8.20
CA LEU A 218 -14.52 -3.54 6.79
C LEU A 218 -14.08 -4.86 6.15
N VAL A 219 -12.81 -5.21 6.30
CA VAL A 219 -12.19 -6.27 5.50
C VAL A 219 -12.63 -7.64 6.03
N ASN A 220 -13.21 -8.45 5.13
CA ASN A 220 -13.77 -9.77 5.44
C ASN A 220 -14.89 -9.78 6.50
N GLN A 221 -15.50 -8.63 6.78
CA GLN A 221 -16.60 -8.53 7.74
C GLN A 221 -17.95 -8.72 7.05
N ALA A 222 -18.87 -9.41 7.71
CA ALA A 222 -20.24 -9.57 7.23
C ALA A 222 -20.93 -8.19 7.09
N ALA A 223 -21.61 -7.98 5.97
CA ALA A 223 -22.49 -6.84 5.80
C ALA A 223 -23.76 -7.08 6.63
N VAL A 224 -24.12 -6.08 7.44
CA VAL A 224 -25.33 -6.12 8.29
C VAL A 224 -26.22 -4.94 7.91
N SER A 225 -27.53 -5.11 7.99
CA SER A 225 -28.52 -4.06 7.77
C SER A 225 -29.48 -4.02 8.96
N PRO A 226 -29.79 -2.83 9.51
CA PRO A 226 -30.78 -2.72 10.59
C PRO A 226 -32.20 -3.08 10.12
N LEU A 227 -32.46 -3.08 8.81
CA LEU A 227 -33.78 -3.39 8.22
C LEU A 227 -33.88 -4.82 7.67
N VAL A 228 -32.76 -5.52 7.52
CA VAL A 228 -32.72 -6.91 7.02
C VAL A 228 -31.67 -7.69 7.83
N PRO A 229 -32.09 -8.47 8.85
CA PRO A 229 -31.16 -9.17 9.75
C PRO A 229 -30.24 -10.18 9.05
N VAL A 230 -30.62 -10.65 7.85
CA VAL A 230 -29.83 -11.55 7.01
C VAL A 230 -29.99 -11.12 5.56
N VAL A 231 -28.96 -10.52 4.97
CA VAL A 231 -28.90 -10.38 3.51
C VAL A 231 -28.78 -11.80 2.94
N PRO A 232 -29.75 -12.33 2.19
CA PRO A 232 -29.69 -13.69 1.69
C PRO A 232 -28.39 -13.90 0.88
N GLY A 233 -27.58 -14.88 1.26
CA GLY A 233 -26.30 -15.20 0.62
C GLY A 233 -25.04 -14.63 1.29
N GLY A 234 -25.12 -13.95 2.45
CA GLY A 234 -23.94 -13.60 3.26
C GLY A 234 -22.98 -12.62 2.57
N SER A 235 -23.43 -11.40 2.30
CA SER A 235 -22.58 -10.37 1.69
C SER A 235 -21.45 -9.92 2.62
N ILE A 236 -20.29 -9.61 2.06
CA ILE A 236 -19.11 -9.12 2.78
C ILE A 236 -18.91 -7.62 2.48
N ARG A 237 -18.56 -6.83 3.51
CA ARG A 237 -18.34 -5.38 3.41
C ARG A 237 -17.21 -5.05 2.43
N VAL A 238 -16.03 -5.65 2.62
CA VAL A 238 -14.91 -5.61 1.66
C VAL A 238 -14.37 -7.01 1.44
N ILE A 239 -14.38 -7.44 0.18
CA ILE A 239 -13.75 -8.67 -0.31
C ILE A 239 -12.42 -8.27 -0.96
N PRO A 240 -11.27 -8.56 -0.31
CA PRO A 240 -9.96 -8.31 -0.91
C PRO A 240 -9.86 -8.86 -2.34
N GLY A 241 -9.40 -8.03 -3.27
CA GLY A 241 -9.23 -8.40 -4.67
C GLY A 241 -10.52 -8.33 -5.51
N ASN A 242 -11.67 -7.98 -4.92
CA ASN A 242 -12.93 -7.96 -5.65
C ASN A 242 -13.85 -6.81 -5.22
N SER A 243 -13.57 -5.61 -5.74
CA SER A 243 -14.41 -4.42 -5.56
C SER A 243 -15.83 -4.62 -6.12
N ALA A 244 -15.97 -5.31 -7.24
CA ALA A 244 -17.26 -5.55 -7.89
C ALA A 244 -18.22 -6.37 -7.01
N ALA A 245 -17.70 -7.27 -6.17
CA ALA A 245 -18.50 -8.04 -5.22
C ALA A 245 -18.66 -7.35 -3.84
N SER A 246 -17.74 -6.44 -3.49
CA SER A 246 -17.69 -5.76 -2.19
C SER A 246 -18.85 -4.79 -1.96
N VAL A 247 -19.57 -4.94 -0.84
CA VAL A 247 -20.71 -4.06 -0.50
C VAL A 247 -20.28 -2.59 -0.37
N LEU A 248 -19.11 -2.32 0.20
CA LEU A 248 -18.58 -0.96 0.34
C LEU A 248 -18.54 -0.23 -1.01
N PHE A 249 -17.91 -0.83 -2.02
CA PHE A 249 -17.78 -0.20 -3.33
C PHE A 249 -19.13 0.00 -4.00
N LYS A 250 -20.03 -0.99 -3.88
CA LYS A 250 -21.37 -0.84 -4.44
C LYS A 250 -22.19 0.26 -3.77
N LYS A 251 -22.03 0.46 -2.46
CA LYS A 251 -22.71 1.53 -1.70
C LYS A 251 -22.20 2.91 -2.09
N ILE A 252 -20.90 3.11 -2.26
CA ILE A 252 -20.35 4.42 -2.62
C ILE A 252 -20.53 4.76 -4.11
N SER A 253 -20.63 3.75 -4.99
CA SER A 253 -20.87 3.92 -6.43
C SER A 253 -22.34 3.94 -6.83
N GLY A 254 -23.27 3.61 -5.92
CA GLY A 254 -24.71 3.58 -6.20
C GLY A 254 -25.19 2.36 -7.01
N THR A 255 -24.39 1.29 -7.11
CA THR A 255 -24.66 0.10 -7.95
C THR A 255 -25.43 -1.02 -7.23
N THR A 256 -25.96 -0.78 -6.02
CA THR A 256 -26.71 -1.76 -5.20
C THR A 256 -28.14 -1.30 -4.93
N ALA A 257 -29.05 -2.25 -4.63
CA ALA A 257 -30.36 -1.95 -4.07
C ALA A 257 -30.26 -1.32 -2.66
N GLY A 258 -30.68 -0.06 -2.53
CA GLY A 258 -30.65 0.75 -1.31
C GLY A 258 -29.91 2.08 -1.53
N PRO A 259 -29.91 2.98 -0.52
CA PRO A 259 -29.31 4.30 -0.70
C PRO A 259 -27.80 4.25 -0.93
N GLN A 260 -27.33 5.13 -1.82
CA GLN A 260 -25.92 5.40 -2.05
C GLN A 260 -25.32 6.12 -0.83
N MET A 261 -24.07 5.80 -0.50
CA MET A 261 -23.29 6.46 0.54
C MET A 261 -22.34 7.51 -0.08
N PRO A 262 -22.09 8.65 0.59
CA PRO A 262 -22.70 9.09 1.86
C PRO A 262 -24.21 9.38 1.73
N PHE A 263 -25.01 8.84 2.66
CA PHE A 263 -26.47 8.99 2.60
C PHE A 263 -26.87 10.42 2.95
N LEU A 264 -27.67 11.06 2.10
CA LEU A 264 -28.07 12.48 2.22
C LEU A 264 -26.90 13.49 2.19
N GLY A 265 -25.68 13.02 1.98
CA GLY A 265 -24.50 13.85 1.77
C GLY A 265 -24.15 13.97 0.29
N SER A 266 -23.11 14.75 -0.01
CA SER A 266 -22.57 14.84 -1.36
C SER A 266 -22.03 13.49 -1.82
N ILE A 267 -22.32 13.12 -3.07
CA ILE A 267 -21.75 11.93 -3.70
C ILE A 267 -20.22 12.04 -3.68
N LEU A 268 -19.57 10.95 -3.29
CA LEU A 268 -18.12 10.88 -3.28
C LEU A 268 -17.55 11.11 -4.69
N SER A 269 -16.49 11.90 -4.82
CA SER A 269 -15.88 12.16 -6.13
C SER A 269 -15.45 10.87 -6.84
N ALA A 270 -15.46 10.88 -8.18
CA ALA A 270 -15.03 9.72 -8.97
C ALA A 270 -13.62 9.25 -8.61
N ASN A 271 -12.69 10.18 -8.35
CA ASN A 271 -11.34 9.85 -7.89
C ASN A 271 -11.36 9.09 -6.55
N ASN A 272 -12.11 9.57 -5.56
CA ASN A 272 -12.18 8.92 -4.25
C ASN A 272 -12.86 7.54 -4.32
N GLN A 273 -13.91 7.40 -5.13
CA GLN A 273 -14.53 6.10 -5.39
C GLN A 273 -13.52 5.13 -6.03
N ASN A 274 -12.78 5.59 -7.04
CA ASN A 274 -11.77 4.78 -7.73
C ASN A 274 -10.58 4.44 -6.86
N LEU A 275 -10.16 5.32 -5.95
CA LEU A 275 -9.09 5.05 -4.99
C LEU A 275 -9.49 3.92 -4.03
N ILE A 276 -10.72 3.96 -3.50
CA ILE A 276 -11.26 2.86 -2.69
C ILE A 276 -11.35 1.57 -3.53
N LYS A 277 -11.82 1.67 -4.77
CA LYS A 277 -11.88 0.52 -5.70
C LYS A 277 -10.51 -0.14 -5.87
N VAL A 278 -9.49 0.65 -6.20
CA VAL A 278 -8.12 0.17 -6.41
C VAL A 278 -7.54 -0.42 -5.13
N TRP A 279 -7.75 0.21 -3.98
CA TRP A 279 -7.33 -0.38 -2.70
C TRP A 279 -7.95 -1.76 -2.46
N ILE A 280 -9.26 -1.93 -2.72
CA ILE A 280 -9.92 -3.23 -2.61
C ILE A 280 -9.29 -4.24 -3.57
N ASP A 281 -9.17 -3.88 -4.85
CA ASP A 281 -8.66 -4.76 -5.90
C ASP A 281 -7.17 -5.13 -5.69
N MET A 282 -6.40 -4.28 -5.01
CA MET A 282 -5.03 -4.55 -4.58
C MET A 282 -4.92 -5.48 -3.35
N GLY A 283 -6.05 -6.04 -2.89
CA GLY A 283 -6.11 -6.95 -1.74
C GLY A 283 -6.43 -6.27 -0.41
N ALA A 284 -6.94 -5.04 -0.43
CA ALA A 284 -7.42 -4.32 0.76
C ALA A 284 -6.44 -4.34 1.95
N LYS A 285 -5.15 -4.10 1.70
CA LYS A 285 -4.09 -4.14 2.72
C LYS A 285 -4.29 -3.08 3.79
N ASN A 286 -3.85 -3.35 5.02
CA ASN A 286 -3.74 -2.36 6.09
C ASN A 286 -2.30 -1.84 6.16
N ASN A 287 -1.98 -0.83 5.35
CA ASN A 287 -0.62 -0.34 5.13
C ASN A 287 -0.53 1.19 5.16
#